data_AF-A0AA85B023-F1
#
_entry.id   AF-A0AA85B023-F1
#
_cell.length_a   1.000
_cell.length_b   1.000
_cell.length_c   1.000
_cell.angle_alpha   90.00
_cell.angle_beta   90.00
_cell.angle_gamma   90.00
#
_symmetry.space_group_name_H-M   'P 1'
#
loop_
_entity.id
_entity.type
_entity.pdbx_description
1 polymer ?
#
loop_
_entity_poly.entity_id
_entity_poly.type
_entity_poly.pdbx_seq_one_letter_code
_entity_poly.pdbx_strand_id
1 'polypeptide(L)'
;MDFGKKKKNKKKKAVGKTQLVSKTLEGMLSEKKSPPREKTDLSDRSVIFHKIRESSDTEPKARFEHDLNHIKTSLSKLLPDTVSGVSICKLYRIGKKVDSESPQKNRLLKVTFNTVEERNLILSNSRKLIGSGIYVREDLSLADRIKRRAAEAEINE
;
A
#
# COMPACT_ATOMS: atom_id res chain seq x y z
N MET A 1 78.08 -1.38 -12.07
CA MET A 1 78.25 -0.08 -11.37
C MET A 1 76.90 0.62 -11.47
N ASP A 2 76.18 1.03 -10.43
CA ASP A 2 76.39 1.01 -8.99
C ASP A 2 74.99 1.09 -8.32
N PHE A 3 74.84 0.47 -7.15
CA PHE A 3 73.61 0.40 -6.38
C PHE A 3 73.52 1.60 -5.41
N GLY A 4 72.47 2.42 -5.52
CA GLY A 4 72.17 3.50 -4.58
C GLY A 4 71.20 3.07 -3.46
N LYS A 5 71.63 3.23 -2.21
CA LYS A 5 71.10 2.63 -0.96
C LYS A 5 69.96 3.42 -0.25
N LYS A 6 69.10 2.63 0.43
CA LYS A 6 68.31 2.84 1.69
C LYS A 6 68.49 4.13 2.52
N LYS A 7 67.38 4.64 3.11
CA LYS A 7 67.07 4.72 4.59
C LYS A 7 65.85 5.65 4.89
N LYS A 8 64.77 5.13 5.51
CA LYS A 8 64.37 5.11 6.96
C LYS A 8 63.34 6.19 7.41
N ASN A 9 62.16 5.69 7.81
CA ASN A 9 61.30 6.06 8.95
C ASN A 9 61.37 7.46 9.56
N LYS A 10 60.20 8.13 9.66
CA LYS A 10 59.75 8.74 10.92
C LYS A 10 58.22 8.89 10.99
N LYS A 11 57.64 8.09 11.89
CA LYS A 11 56.31 8.21 12.48
C LYS A 11 56.22 9.56 13.21
N LYS A 12 55.24 10.41 12.91
CA LYS A 12 54.80 11.47 13.83
C LYS A 12 53.27 11.49 13.91
N LYS A 13 52.81 11.02 15.06
CA LYS A 13 51.48 11.21 15.64
C LYS A 13 51.28 12.73 15.83
N ALA A 14 50.18 13.27 15.35
CA ALA A 14 49.68 14.58 15.78
C ALA A 14 48.24 14.39 16.25
N VAL A 15 48.08 14.32 17.56
CA VAL A 15 46.79 14.45 18.26
C VAL A 15 46.50 15.95 18.29
N GLY A 16 45.57 16.39 17.44
CA GLY A 16 44.97 17.72 17.50
C GLY A 16 43.52 17.58 17.97
N LYS A 17 43.27 17.99 19.22
CA LYS A 17 41.92 18.21 19.75
C LYS A 17 41.33 19.42 19.01
N THR A 18 40.11 19.30 18.48
CA THR A 18 39.31 20.48 18.15
C THR A 18 37.90 20.31 18.68
N GLN A 19 37.52 21.31 19.45
CA GLN A 19 36.29 21.53 20.17
C GLN A 19 35.05 21.64 19.28
N LEU A 20 33.95 21.25 19.91
CA LEU A 20 32.56 21.59 19.66
C LEU A 20 32.35 23.04 19.22
N VAL A 21 31.74 23.26 18.05
CA VAL A 21 30.95 24.47 17.77
C VAL A 21 29.74 24.06 16.94
N SER A 22 28.62 23.84 17.62
CA SER A 22 27.29 23.82 17.03
C SER A 22 26.94 25.23 16.56
N LYS A 23 26.91 25.46 15.25
CA LYS A 23 26.29 26.65 14.65
C LYS A 23 24.90 26.32 14.16
N THR A 24 23.94 26.85 14.90
CA THR A 24 22.55 27.10 14.57
C THR A 24 22.41 27.62 13.14
N LEU A 25 21.69 26.87 12.29
CA LEU A 25 21.05 27.41 11.09
C LEU A 25 19.55 27.44 11.36
N GLU A 26 19.14 28.46 12.11
CA GLU A 26 17.80 29.00 11.99
C GLU A 26 17.71 29.70 10.64
N GLY A 27 16.70 29.36 9.86
CA GLY A 27 16.41 30.06 8.62
C GLY A 27 15.84 29.13 7.56
N MET A 28 14.51 29.18 7.44
CA MET A 28 13.71 28.66 6.32
C MET A 28 13.23 27.20 6.40
N LEU A 29 12.76 26.79 7.59
CA LEU A 29 11.60 25.89 7.65
C LEU A 29 10.33 26.70 7.34
N SER A 30 10.08 26.93 6.05
CA SER A 30 8.71 27.19 5.60
C SER A 30 8.02 25.84 5.42
N GLU A 31 7.76 25.16 6.55
CA GLU A 31 6.66 24.21 6.57
C GLU A 31 5.40 25.05 6.42
N LYS A 32 4.87 25.11 5.18
CA LYS A 32 3.43 25.23 5.02
C LYS A 32 2.84 24.03 5.74
N LYS A 33 2.56 24.22 7.03
CA LYS A 33 1.76 23.35 7.88
C LYS A 33 0.39 23.31 7.21
N SER A 34 0.25 22.42 6.23
CA SER A 34 -1.06 22.08 5.72
C SER A 34 -1.88 21.67 6.93
N PRO A 35 -3.13 22.13 7.07
CA PRO A 35 -3.99 21.66 8.13
C PRO A 35 -3.95 20.13 8.12
N PRO A 36 -4.00 19.46 9.29
CA PRO A 36 -4.14 18.01 9.32
C PRO A 36 -5.33 17.69 8.43
N ARG A 37 -5.06 17.10 7.26
CA ARG A 37 -6.13 16.57 6.44
C ARG A 37 -6.68 15.48 7.33
N GLU A 38 -7.81 15.73 7.99
CA GLU A 38 -8.67 14.66 8.45
C GLU A 38 -8.87 13.81 7.20
N LYS A 39 -8.11 12.73 7.12
CA LYS A 39 -8.32 11.72 6.10
C LYS A 39 -9.63 11.13 6.52
N THR A 40 -10.73 11.62 5.94
CA THR A 40 -12.04 11.03 6.12
C THR A 40 -11.86 9.54 5.95
N ASP A 41 -12.10 8.80 7.03
CA ASP A 41 -11.99 7.36 6.97
C ASP A 41 -13.12 6.88 6.07
N LEU A 42 -12.76 6.34 4.90
CA LEU A 42 -13.71 5.84 3.92
C LEU A 42 -13.86 4.32 4.00
N SER A 43 -13.32 3.70 5.06
CA SER A 43 -13.30 2.25 5.23
C SER A 43 -14.72 1.67 5.36
N ASP A 44 -15.64 2.44 5.95
CA ASP A 44 -17.08 2.12 6.06
C ASP A 44 -17.77 1.90 4.70
N ARG A 45 -17.30 2.57 3.65
CA ARG A 45 -17.76 2.44 2.26
C ARG A 45 -16.79 1.68 1.37
N SER A 46 -15.77 1.05 1.93
CA SER A 46 -14.73 0.36 1.16
C SER A 46 -14.81 -1.17 1.27
N VAL A 47 -14.38 -1.81 0.20
CA VAL A 47 -14.14 -3.26 0.14
C VAL A 47 -12.72 -3.55 -0.35
N ILE A 48 -12.26 -4.75 -0.02
CA ILE A 48 -10.96 -5.28 -0.38
C ILE A 48 -11.14 -6.51 -1.26
N PHE A 49 -10.73 -6.39 -2.52
CA PHE A 49 -10.65 -7.50 -3.47
C PHE A 49 -9.30 -8.20 -3.34
N HIS A 50 -9.35 -9.53 -3.24
CA HIS A 50 -8.21 -10.42 -3.18
C HIS A 50 -8.02 -11.15 -4.50
N LYS A 51 -6.78 -11.53 -4.79
CA LYS A 51 -6.38 -12.33 -5.96
C LYS A 51 -6.72 -11.70 -7.33
N ILE A 52 -6.94 -10.39 -7.39
CA ILE A 52 -6.99 -9.67 -8.67
C ILE A 52 -5.58 -9.62 -9.24
N ARG A 53 -5.38 -10.19 -10.43
CA ARG A 53 -4.11 -10.15 -11.16
C ARG A 53 -3.62 -8.70 -11.28
N GLU A 54 -2.32 -8.46 -11.12
CA GLU A 54 -1.73 -7.16 -11.43
C GLU A 54 -1.31 -7.08 -12.89
N SER A 55 -1.39 -5.89 -13.48
CA SER A 55 -0.83 -5.63 -14.80
C SER A 55 0.70 -5.59 -14.74
N SER A 56 1.33 -6.10 -15.80
CA SER A 56 2.76 -6.01 -16.06
C SER A 56 3.18 -4.68 -16.69
N ASP A 57 2.24 -3.79 -17.01
CA ASP A 57 2.51 -2.51 -17.65
C ASP A 57 3.36 -1.61 -16.76
N THR A 58 4.24 -0.85 -17.40
CA THR A 58 5.06 0.18 -16.75
C THR A 58 4.26 1.46 -16.54
N GLU A 59 3.36 1.77 -17.47
CA GLU A 59 2.56 2.99 -17.51
C GLU A 59 1.49 3.00 -16.39
N PRO A 60 1.49 4.00 -15.48
CA PRO A 60 0.49 4.12 -14.42
C PRO A 60 -0.96 4.09 -14.91
N LYS A 61 -1.27 4.78 -16.03
CA LYS A 61 -2.63 4.83 -16.57
C LYS A 61 -3.13 3.46 -17.03
N ALA A 62 -2.30 2.73 -17.77
CA ALA A 62 -2.64 1.38 -18.25
C ALA A 62 -2.89 0.41 -17.07
N ARG A 63 -2.06 0.49 -16.02
CA ARG A 63 -2.26 -0.29 -14.80
C ARG A 63 -3.57 0.03 -14.09
N PHE A 64 -3.92 1.31 -14.00
CA PHE A 64 -5.18 1.74 -13.40
C PHE A 64 -6.39 1.26 -14.20
N GLU A 65 -6.36 1.40 -15.53
CA GLU A 65 -7.42 0.92 -16.41
C GLU A 65 -7.58 -0.60 -16.33
N HIS A 66 -6.47 -1.34 -16.27
CA HIS A 66 -6.49 -2.77 -16.04
C HIS A 66 -7.24 -3.13 -14.75
N ASP A 67 -6.88 -2.49 -13.63
CA ASP A 67 -7.56 -2.72 -12.35
C ASP A 67 -9.05 -2.33 -12.40
N LEU A 68 -9.37 -1.20 -13.03
CA LEU A 68 -10.74 -0.73 -13.20
C LEU A 68 -11.58 -1.72 -14.01
N ASN A 69 -11.01 -2.31 -15.08
CA ASN A 69 -11.69 -3.29 -15.90
C ASN A 69 -12.00 -4.58 -15.12
N HIS A 70 -11.06 -5.08 -14.31
CA HIS A 70 -11.33 -6.21 -13.40
C HIS A 70 -12.48 -5.91 -12.44
N ILE A 71 -12.53 -4.69 -11.89
CA ILE A 71 -13.63 -4.29 -11.01
C ILE A 71 -14.94 -4.21 -11.80
N LYS A 72 -14.99 -3.59 -12.98
CA LYS A 72 -16.20 -3.53 -13.82
C LYS A 72 -16.75 -4.92 -14.12
N THR A 73 -15.89 -5.86 -14.53
CA THR A 73 -16.29 -7.26 -14.80
C THR A 73 -16.72 -8.00 -13.53
N SER A 74 -16.15 -7.66 -12.38
CA SER A 74 -16.60 -8.23 -11.10
C SER A 74 -17.97 -7.68 -10.71
N LEU A 75 -18.17 -6.37 -10.86
CA LEU A 75 -19.43 -5.69 -10.56
C LEU A 75 -20.57 -6.18 -11.44
N SER A 76 -20.34 -6.43 -12.73
CA SER A 76 -21.37 -6.98 -13.63
C SER A 76 -21.87 -8.36 -13.21
N LYS A 77 -21.11 -9.11 -12.42
CA LYS A 77 -21.53 -10.41 -11.85
C LYS A 77 -22.19 -10.25 -10.48
N LEU A 78 -21.79 -9.23 -9.73
CA LEU A 78 -22.28 -9.00 -8.37
C LEU A 78 -23.64 -8.31 -8.37
N LEU A 79 -23.81 -7.32 -9.24
CA LEU A 79 -25.01 -6.50 -9.31
C LEU A 79 -26.14 -7.27 -9.99
N PRO A 80 -27.35 -7.28 -9.40
CA PRO A 80 -28.55 -7.73 -10.10
C PRO A 80 -28.87 -6.79 -11.27
N ASP A 81 -29.51 -7.33 -12.31
CA ASP A 81 -29.95 -6.54 -13.49
C ASP A 81 -30.94 -5.41 -13.14
N THR A 82 -31.57 -5.48 -11.96
CA THR A 82 -32.51 -4.48 -11.44
C THR A 82 -31.83 -3.24 -10.85
N VAL A 83 -30.51 -3.28 -10.61
CA VAL A 83 -29.77 -2.17 -10.00
C VAL A 83 -29.09 -1.34 -11.08
N SER A 84 -29.33 -0.03 -11.06
CA SER A 84 -28.78 0.93 -12.06
C SER A 84 -27.24 1.01 -12.08
N GLY A 85 -26.55 0.42 -11.12
CA GLY A 85 -25.10 0.42 -10.99
C GLY A 85 -24.64 0.79 -9.58
N VAL A 86 -23.32 0.95 -9.43
CA VAL A 86 -22.68 1.52 -8.24
C VAL A 86 -21.62 2.53 -8.66
N SER A 87 -21.36 3.51 -7.82
CA SER A 87 -20.36 4.55 -8.08
C SER A 87 -19.04 4.26 -7.37
N ILE A 88 -17.94 4.18 -8.11
CA ILE A 88 -16.59 4.01 -7.55
C ILE A 88 -15.98 5.39 -7.32
N CYS A 89 -15.72 5.75 -6.06
CA CYS A 89 -15.06 7.01 -5.70
C CYS A 89 -13.53 6.90 -5.75
N LYS A 90 -12.99 5.78 -5.27
CA LYS A 90 -11.53 5.55 -5.22
C LYS A 90 -11.21 4.09 -5.52
N LEU A 91 -10.11 3.88 -6.22
CA LEU A 91 -9.59 2.56 -6.59
C LEU A 91 -8.06 2.60 -6.51
N TYR A 92 -7.47 1.75 -5.68
CA TYR A 92 -6.01 1.65 -5.58
C TYR A 92 -5.55 0.34 -4.94
N ARG A 93 -4.32 -0.06 -5.27
CA ARG A 93 -3.65 -1.22 -4.66
C ARG A 93 -3.06 -0.85 -3.30
N ILE A 94 -3.25 -1.72 -2.31
CA ILE A 94 -2.65 -1.57 -0.98
C ILE A 94 -1.26 -2.20 -0.99
N GLY A 95 -0.28 -1.47 -0.45
CA GLY A 95 1.09 -1.93 -0.30
C GLY A 95 2.00 -1.55 -1.47
N LYS A 96 3.30 -1.67 -1.24
CA LYS A 96 4.33 -1.39 -2.25
C LYS A 96 4.39 -2.54 -3.25
N LYS A 97 4.53 -2.22 -4.54
CA LYS A 97 4.86 -3.22 -5.56
C LYS A 97 6.29 -3.69 -5.27
N VAL A 98 6.44 -4.97 -4.94
CA VAL A 98 7.75 -5.61 -4.76
C VAL A 98 8.02 -6.42 -6.01
N ASP A 99 9.27 -6.42 -6.48
CA ASP A 99 9.66 -7.17 -7.67
C ASP A 99 9.45 -8.69 -7.49
N SER A 100 9.40 -9.37 -8.64
CA SER A 100 8.75 -10.65 -8.95
C SER A 100 9.10 -11.90 -8.11
N GLU A 101 9.87 -11.80 -7.04
CA GLU A 101 10.30 -12.93 -6.21
C GLU A 101 9.47 -13.14 -4.93
N SER A 102 8.50 -12.26 -4.65
CA SER A 102 7.65 -12.43 -3.46
C SER A 102 6.56 -13.51 -3.64
N PRO A 103 6.24 -14.31 -2.61
CA PRO A 103 5.16 -15.30 -2.66
C PRO A 103 3.77 -14.66 -2.88
N GLN A 104 3.59 -13.40 -2.45
CA GLN A 104 2.36 -12.64 -2.62
C GLN A 104 2.38 -11.90 -3.96
N LYS A 105 2.13 -12.65 -5.04
CA LYS A 105 2.19 -12.13 -6.42
C LYS A 105 1.23 -10.98 -6.72
N ASN A 106 0.11 -10.86 -5.99
CA ASN A 106 -0.92 -9.85 -6.25
C ASN A 106 -1.26 -9.07 -4.97
N ARG A 107 -1.06 -7.76 -5.00
CA ARG A 107 -1.49 -6.87 -3.92
C ARG A 107 -3.01 -6.79 -3.85
N LEU A 108 -3.51 -6.51 -2.65
CA LEU A 108 -4.92 -6.27 -2.41
C LEU A 108 -5.38 -5.01 -3.15
N LEU A 109 -6.58 -5.05 -3.72
CA LEU A 109 -7.19 -3.92 -4.40
C LEU A 109 -8.31 -3.36 -3.54
N LYS A 110 -8.17 -2.11 -3.08
CA LYS A 110 -9.20 -1.39 -2.32
C LYS A 110 -10.07 -0.58 -3.26
N VAL A 111 -11.37 -0.73 -3.09
CA VAL A 111 -12.40 0.00 -3.83
C VAL A 111 -13.28 0.72 -2.81
N THR A 112 -13.45 2.02 -2.99
CA THR A 112 -14.36 2.84 -2.17
C THR A 112 -15.56 3.24 -3.00
N PHE A 113 -16.75 3.01 -2.46
CA PHE A 113 -18.02 3.36 -3.09
C PHE A 113 -18.56 4.69 -2.59
N ASN A 114 -19.60 5.19 -3.23
CA ASN A 114 -20.23 6.45 -2.85
C ASN A 114 -21.09 6.30 -1.59
N THR A 115 -21.69 5.14 -1.34
CA THR A 115 -22.48 4.92 -0.13
C THR A 115 -22.17 3.61 0.58
N VAL A 116 -22.61 3.48 1.84
CA VAL A 116 -22.45 2.26 2.63
C VAL A 116 -23.37 1.15 2.09
N GLU A 117 -24.52 1.53 1.55
CA GLU A 117 -25.49 0.63 0.92
C GLU A 117 -24.91 -0.03 -0.33
N GLU A 118 -24.23 0.74 -1.18
CA GLU A 118 -23.50 0.20 -2.34
C GLU A 118 -22.45 -0.81 -1.87
N ARG A 119 -21.65 -0.46 -0.86
CA ARG A 119 -20.67 -1.37 -0.25
C ARG A 119 -21.33 -2.67 0.25
N ASN A 120 -22.43 -2.55 0.97
CA ASN A 120 -23.14 -3.69 1.55
C ASN A 120 -23.74 -4.60 0.48
N LEU A 121 -24.24 -4.02 -0.62
CA LEU A 121 -24.72 -4.77 -1.78
C LEU A 121 -23.62 -5.60 -2.43
N ILE A 122 -22.41 -5.05 -2.56
CA ILE A 122 -21.24 -5.77 -3.07
C ILE A 122 -20.86 -6.93 -2.15
N LEU A 123 -20.86 -6.70 -0.83
CA LEU A 123 -20.52 -7.74 0.15
C LEU A 123 -21.55 -8.87 0.19
N SER A 124 -22.85 -8.56 0.16
CA SER A 124 -23.91 -9.57 0.20
C SER A 124 -23.88 -10.50 -1.01
N ASN A 125 -23.48 -9.98 -2.17
CA ASN A 125 -23.36 -10.73 -3.41
C ASN A 125 -21.98 -11.36 -3.64
N SER A 126 -21.00 -11.09 -2.78
CA SER A 126 -19.58 -11.46 -2.97
C SER A 126 -19.35 -12.95 -3.30
N ARG A 127 -20.22 -13.84 -2.80
CA ARG A 127 -20.17 -15.29 -3.06
C ARG A 127 -20.28 -15.64 -4.55
N LYS A 128 -20.91 -14.80 -5.37
CA LYS A 128 -21.00 -15.01 -6.83
C LYS A 128 -19.63 -15.00 -7.52
N LEU A 129 -18.59 -14.48 -6.86
CA LEU A 129 -17.23 -14.44 -7.38
C LEU A 129 -16.37 -15.66 -7.01
N ILE A 130 -16.86 -16.58 -6.17
CA ILE A 130 -16.08 -17.75 -5.71
C ILE A 130 -15.56 -18.57 -6.91
N GLY A 131 -16.38 -18.81 -7.94
CA GLY A 131 -15.97 -19.54 -9.15
C GLY A 131 -14.87 -18.83 -9.99
N SER A 132 -14.65 -17.54 -9.77
CA SER A 132 -13.56 -16.79 -10.41
C SER A 132 -12.27 -16.72 -9.58
N GLY A 133 -12.27 -17.33 -8.39
CA GLY A 133 -11.13 -17.28 -7.46
C GLY A 133 -10.88 -15.89 -6.84
N ILE A 134 -11.82 -14.95 -7.02
CA ILE A 134 -11.79 -13.61 -6.44
C ILE A 134 -12.58 -13.63 -5.13
N TYR A 135 -12.00 -13.04 -4.09
CA TYR A 135 -12.63 -12.92 -2.78
C TYR A 135 -12.77 -11.45 -2.41
N VAL A 136 -13.92 -11.09 -1.86
CA VAL A 136 -14.23 -9.72 -1.43
C VAL A 136 -14.51 -9.74 0.06
N ARG A 137 -13.92 -8.79 0.78
CA ARG A 137 -14.22 -8.55 2.19
C ARG A 137 -14.35 -7.07 2.48
N GLU A 138 -14.93 -6.76 3.63
CA GLU A 138 -14.93 -5.42 4.20
C GLU A 138 -13.52 -4.91 4.50
N ASP A 139 -13.36 -3.59 4.41
CA ASP A 139 -12.16 -2.92 4.87
C ASP A 139 -12.27 -2.62 6.37
N LEU A 140 -11.76 -3.54 7.18
CA LEU A 140 -11.80 -3.44 8.63
C LEU A 140 -10.81 -2.42 9.18
N SER A 141 -11.23 -1.72 10.23
CA SER A 141 -10.35 -0.88 11.03
C SER A 141 -9.17 -1.69 11.59
N LEU A 142 -8.08 -1.02 12.01
CA LEU A 142 -6.98 -1.73 12.66
C LEU A 142 -7.43 -2.48 13.92
N ALA A 143 -8.29 -1.85 14.74
CA ALA A 143 -8.81 -2.46 15.95
C ALA A 143 -9.59 -3.75 15.64
N ASP A 144 -10.46 -3.73 14.64
CA ASP A 144 -11.28 -4.89 14.28
C ASP A 144 -10.45 -6.00 13.61
N ARG A 145 -9.42 -5.63 12.84
CA ARG A 145 -8.45 -6.60 12.31
C ARG A 145 -7.68 -7.32 13.42
N ILE A 146 -7.28 -6.59 14.48
CA ILE A 146 -6.60 -7.17 15.64
C ILE A 146 -7.55 -8.14 16.37
N LYS A 147 -8.79 -7.71 16.63
CA LYS A 147 -9.82 -8.56 17.26
C LYS A 147 -10.08 -9.83 16.46
N ARG A 148 -10.25 -9.70 15.14
CA ARG A 148 -10.47 -10.84 14.25
C ARG A 148 -9.31 -11.82 14.27
N ARG A 149 -8.06 -11.32 14.24
CA ARG A 149 -6.87 -12.19 14.32
C ARG A 149 -6.81 -12.94 15.65
N ALA A 150 -7.18 -12.30 16.76
CA ALA A 150 -7.24 -12.95 18.06
C ALA A 150 -8.29 -14.07 18.07
N ALA A 151 -9.51 -13.80 17.58
CA ALA A 151 -10.56 -14.81 17.48
C ALA A 151 -10.20 -15.97 16.52
N GLU A 152 -9.52 -15.68 15.40
CA GLU A 152 -9.02 -16.72 14.49
C GLU A 152 -7.94 -17.60 15.15
N ALA A 153 -7.17 -17.09 16.11
CA ALA A 153 -6.20 -17.89 16.86
C ALA A 153 -6.90 -18.87 17.83
N GLU A 154 -7.95 -18.42 18.53
CA GLU A 154 -8.73 -19.25 19.47
C GLU A 154 -9.43 -20.44 18.80
N ILE A 155 -9.85 -20.30 17.54
CA ILE A 155 -10.56 -21.36 16.80
C ILE A 155 -9.60 -22.44 16.27
N ASN A 156 -8.31 -22.10 16.09
CA ASN A 156 -7.32 -22.99 15.51
C ASN A 156 -6.41 -23.67 16.55
N GLU A 157 -6.67 -23.46 17.85
CA GLU A 157 -6.16 -24.28 18.97
C GLU A 157 -7.07 -25.48 19.23
#